data_AF-A0A1C5NRT8-F1
#
_entry.id   AF-A0A1C5NRT8-F1
#
_cell.length_a   1.000
_cell.length_b   1.000
_cell.length_c   1.000
_cell.angle_alpha   90.00
_cell.angle_beta   90.00
_cell.angle_gamma   90.00
#
_symmetry.space_group_name_H-M   'P 1'
#
loop_
_entity.id
_entity.type
_entity.pdbx_description
1 polymer ?
#
loop_
_entity_poly.entity_id
_entity_poly.type
_entity_poly.pdbx_seq_one_letter_code
_entity_poly.pdbx_strand_id
1 'polypeptide(L)'
;MRFYEQLNQYMKAVNCTAKELCIVSGISAAALSRYRSGERVPDVHSETFEQLCSALETLALKREGTNLTKTEIRQQFLACSDMKSTDKEQLRQNFNTLISVLNLNITKLCQHISYDTSTIFRFRNGSRSPADPEGFVLAVSAYVARKYCQGDDLYVLAQLLECSEEELNDTSAVCEKIRLWLLNSQNRKKGEDSLSKFLSKLDEFDLNEYIKVIHFDEMKVPGVPFQFPTAKYYYGLEEMMASELHFLKATVLSRSKRPVIMYSDMPITEMAKDPDFPKKWMFGMALLLKKGLHLDQIHHLDRSFEEMMLGLESWIPMYMTGQISPYYLKSDPGNVFHHFLKVSGAAVLSGEAISGHHSEGRYYLSKTKEDIAYYTKRAEALLLNASPLMDIYREDHAGKLNAFLLADTSTPGKRRSILSSLPLYTLDSDYLKDFLQKHRLSAKDQASILDFAQNQRDITEKILEHDVIEDEIPLLTEKDFYLHALSLPLSGMFFPDNIPVSYEEYLEQKKQAETFACLHPNYHLTTSSSNPFQNLQIILHEGKWAMISKGNAPAIHFVIHHPKLRNAIEYFIPPVVEAEK
;
A
#
# COMPACT_ATOMS: atom_id res chain seq x y z
N MET A 1 33.73 1.30 -27.55
CA MET A 1 33.27 2.08 -28.71
C MET A 1 31.93 2.69 -28.36
N ARG A 2 31.69 3.94 -28.76
CA ARG A 2 30.42 4.63 -28.52
C ARG A 2 29.40 4.29 -29.61
N PHE A 3 28.12 4.42 -29.30
CA PHE A 3 27.00 4.04 -30.18
C PHE A 3 27.08 4.75 -31.54
N TYR A 4 27.37 6.06 -31.55
CA TYR A 4 27.46 6.83 -32.80
C TYR A 4 28.61 6.35 -33.70
N GLU A 5 29.70 5.83 -33.12
CA GLU A 5 30.85 5.29 -33.86
C GLU A 5 30.46 3.97 -34.54
N GLN A 6 29.80 3.07 -33.80
CA GLN A 6 29.27 1.81 -34.33
C GLN A 6 28.22 2.06 -35.41
N LEU A 7 27.30 3.02 -35.19
CA LEU A 7 26.26 3.37 -36.16
C LEU A 7 26.87 3.88 -37.47
N ASN A 8 27.85 4.79 -37.38
CA ASN A 8 28.53 5.31 -38.57
C ASN A 8 29.39 4.22 -39.25
N GLN A 9 29.92 3.25 -38.52
CA GLN A 9 30.61 2.09 -39.11
C GLN A 9 29.64 1.19 -39.88
N TYR A 10 28.46 0.87 -39.33
CA TYR A 10 27.45 0.09 -40.04
C TYR A 10 26.93 0.80 -41.29
N MET A 11 26.69 2.11 -41.23
CA MET A 11 26.29 2.87 -42.42
C MET A 11 27.35 2.83 -43.53
N LYS A 12 28.64 2.85 -43.16
CA LYS A 12 29.74 2.68 -44.12
C LYS A 12 29.82 1.27 -44.67
N ALA A 13 29.71 0.25 -43.82
CA ALA A 13 29.77 -1.16 -44.21
C ALA A 13 28.62 -1.55 -45.15
N VAL A 14 27.41 -1.09 -44.85
CA VAL A 14 26.20 -1.30 -45.66
C VAL A 14 26.12 -0.34 -46.86
N ASN A 15 27.06 0.61 -46.96
CA ASN A 15 27.09 1.65 -47.98
C ASN A 15 25.73 2.34 -48.18
N CYS A 16 25.14 2.81 -47.07
CA CYS A 16 23.86 3.51 -47.07
C CYS A 16 24.00 4.97 -46.64
N THR A 17 23.17 5.82 -47.24
CA THR A 17 23.06 7.23 -46.88
C THR A 17 22.13 7.41 -45.69
N ALA A 18 22.27 8.51 -44.95
CA ALA A 18 21.35 8.85 -43.86
C ALA A 18 19.89 8.96 -44.35
N LYS A 19 19.69 9.42 -45.60
CA LYS A 19 18.35 9.52 -46.21
C LYS A 19 17.73 8.13 -46.42
N GLU A 20 18.49 7.17 -46.94
CA GLU A 20 18.01 5.79 -47.11
C GLU A 20 17.71 5.14 -45.76
N LEU A 21 18.56 5.34 -44.77
CA LEU A 21 18.33 4.80 -43.43
C LEU A 21 17.08 5.39 -42.77
N CYS A 22 16.81 6.69 -42.90
CA CYS A 22 15.57 7.30 -42.44
C CYS A 22 14.33 6.71 -43.14
N ILE A 23 14.39 6.51 -44.46
CA ILE A 23 13.26 5.96 -45.23
C ILE A 23 12.93 4.54 -44.78
N VAL A 24 13.94 3.69 -44.59
CA VAL A 24 13.72 2.28 -44.23
C VAL A 24 13.36 2.11 -42.76
N SER A 25 13.93 2.94 -41.86
CA SER A 25 13.65 2.85 -40.41
C SER A 25 12.39 3.59 -39.96
N GLY A 26 11.87 4.54 -40.75
CA GLY A 26 10.81 5.46 -40.31
C GLY A 26 11.30 6.52 -39.31
N ILE A 27 12.61 6.58 -39.03
CA ILE A 27 13.20 7.54 -38.09
C ILE A 27 13.35 8.90 -38.77
N SER A 28 12.96 9.98 -38.09
CA SER A 28 13.11 11.33 -38.61
C SER A 28 14.58 11.70 -38.85
N ALA A 29 14.85 12.52 -39.88
CA ALA A 29 16.19 12.99 -40.20
C ALA A 29 16.86 13.74 -39.02
N ALA A 30 16.08 14.48 -38.23
CA ALA A 30 16.57 15.16 -37.04
C ALA A 30 17.03 14.16 -35.96
N ALA A 31 16.24 13.12 -35.67
CA ALA A 31 16.62 12.10 -34.70
C ALA A 31 17.86 11.31 -35.14
N LEU A 32 17.92 10.89 -36.41
CA LEU A 32 19.08 10.17 -36.94
C LEU A 32 20.35 11.04 -36.93
N SER A 33 20.24 12.35 -37.21
CA SER A 33 21.36 13.29 -37.13
C SER A 33 21.93 13.39 -35.71
N ARG A 34 21.07 13.43 -34.68
CA ARG A 34 21.48 13.43 -33.27
C ARG A 34 22.15 12.12 -32.86
N TYR A 35 21.66 10.99 -33.38
CA TYR A 35 22.29 9.68 -33.15
C TYR A 35 23.68 9.57 -33.80
N ARG A 36 23.83 10.08 -35.03
CA ARG A 36 25.12 10.02 -35.75
C ARG A 36 26.18 10.98 -35.23
N SER A 37 25.77 12.09 -34.61
CA SER A 37 26.66 13.08 -34.00
C SER A 37 27.03 12.75 -32.55
N GLY A 38 26.34 11.79 -31.93
CA GLY A 38 26.53 11.44 -30.51
C GLY A 38 25.83 12.41 -29.55
N GLU A 39 25.04 13.38 -30.04
CA GLU A 39 24.20 14.25 -29.21
C GLU A 39 23.12 13.46 -28.46
N ARG A 40 22.69 12.34 -29.05
CA ARG A 40 21.66 11.46 -28.46
C ARG A 40 22.02 10.01 -28.70
N VAL A 41 21.62 9.15 -27.77
CA VAL A 41 21.68 7.69 -27.90
C VAL A 41 20.23 7.17 -27.85
N PRO A 42 19.82 6.23 -28.72
CA PRO A 42 18.48 5.64 -28.65
C PRO A 42 18.32 4.84 -27.35
N ASP A 43 17.10 4.66 -26.89
CA ASP A 43 16.82 3.81 -25.73
C ASP A 43 16.78 2.33 -26.18
N VAL A 44 17.47 1.43 -25.47
CA VAL A 44 17.61 0.01 -25.84
C VAL A 44 16.28 -0.76 -25.85
N HIS A 45 15.27 -0.25 -25.16
CA HIS A 45 13.91 -0.79 -25.12
C HIS A 45 12.94 -0.02 -26.03
N SER A 46 13.39 1.03 -26.72
CA SER A 46 12.52 1.79 -27.62
C SER A 46 12.26 1.10 -28.95
N GLU A 47 11.06 1.30 -29.48
CA GLU A 47 10.70 0.92 -30.84
C GLU A 47 11.68 1.52 -31.88
N THR A 48 12.15 2.75 -31.63
CA THR A 48 13.14 3.42 -32.49
C THR A 48 14.46 2.67 -32.59
N PHE A 49 14.90 2.01 -31.51
CA PHE A 49 16.11 1.19 -31.52
C PHE A 49 15.90 -0.09 -32.34
N GLU A 50 14.75 -0.74 -32.18
CA GLU A 50 14.35 -1.91 -32.97
C GLU A 50 14.24 -1.59 -34.46
N GLN A 51 13.58 -0.48 -34.81
CA GLN A 51 13.45 0.04 -36.17
C GLN A 51 14.82 0.30 -36.82
N LEU A 52 15.76 0.87 -36.06
CA LEU A 52 17.11 1.12 -36.54
C LEU A 52 17.87 -0.18 -36.85
N CYS A 53 17.78 -1.18 -35.97
CA CYS A 53 18.44 -2.48 -36.16
C CYS A 53 17.85 -3.22 -37.37
N SER A 54 16.51 -3.27 -37.49
CA SER A 54 15.80 -3.87 -38.62
C SER A 54 16.10 -3.16 -39.95
N ALA A 55 16.24 -1.84 -39.95
CA ALA A 55 16.54 -1.09 -41.17
C ALA A 55 17.96 -1.33 -41.68
N LEU A 56 18.94 -1.46 -40.78
CA LEU A 56 20.31 -1.79 -41.16
C LEU A 56 20.44 -3.20 -41.72
N GLU A 57 19.75 -4.19 -41.13
CA GLU A 57 19.65 -5.54 -41.70
C GLU A 57 19.00 -5.52 -43.09
N THR A 58 17.87 -4.83 -43.22
CA THR A 58 17.14 -4.71 -44.50
C THR A 58 18.01 -4.08 -45.60
N LEU A 59 18.83 -3.08 -45.24
CA LEU A 59 19.75 -2.45 -46.18
C LEU A 59 20.96 -3.34 -46.49
N ALA A 60 21.47 -4.09 -45.51
CA ALA A 60 22.56 -5.04 -45.71
C ALA A 60 22.17 -6.17 -46.68
N LEU A 61 20.94 -6.70 -46.56
CA LEU A 61 20.40 -7.73 -47.45
C LEU A 61 20.25 -7.27 -48.91
N LYS A 62 20.17 -5.95 -49.16
CA LYS A 62 20.08 -5.36 -50.50
C LYS A 62 21.44 -5.12 -51.16
N ARG A 63 22.54 -5.38 -50.45
CA ARG A 63 23.91 -5.14 -50.95
C ARG A 63 24.67 -6.46 -51.01
N GLU A 64 25.26 -6.75 -52.16
CA GLU A 64 26.08 -7.94 -52.35
C GLU A 64 27.33 -7.85 -51.46
N GLY A 65 27.59 -8.90 -50.66
CA GLY A 65 28.80 -9.02 -49.84
C GLY A 65 28.68 -8.61 -48.37
N THR A 66 27.50 -8.19 -47.89
CA THR A 66 27.26 -7.89 -46.46
C THR A 66 26.26 -8.86 -45.84
N ASN A 67 26.71 -9.71 -44.91
CA ASN A 67 25.84 -10.60 -44.14
C ASN A 67 25.81 -10.09 -42.69
N LEU A 68 24.87 -9.17 -42.41
CA LEU A 68 24.66 -8.60 -41.08
C LEU A 68 23.23 -8.91 -40.66
N THR A 69 23.07 -9.63 -39.55
CA THR A 69 21.75 -9.93 -38.99
C THR A 69 21.34 -8.88 -37.97
N LYS A 70 20.03 -8.69 -37.79
CA LYS A 70 19.47 -7.83 -36.74
C LYS A 70 20.00 -8.21 -35.36
N THR A 71 20.15 -9.50 -35.08
CA THR A 71 20.65 -10.02 -33.80
C THR A 71 22.09 -9.57 -33.54
N GLU A 72 22.97 -9.66 -34.53
CA GLU A 72 24.37 -9.22 -34.41
C GLU A 72 24.47 -7.69 -34.27
N ILE A 73 23.69 -6.95 -35.06
CA ILE A 73 23.61 -5.48 -34.98
C ILE A 73 23.17 -5.05 -33.58
N ARG A 74 22.10 -5.67 -33.06
CA ARG A 74 21.58 -5.41 -31.71
C ARG A 74 22.62 -5.73 -30.65
N GLN A 75 23.29 -6.88 -30.73
CA GLN A 75 24.32 -7.27 -29.76
C GLN A 75 25.52 -6.31 -29.75
N GLN A 76 25.99 -5.85 -30.92
CA GLN A 76 27.11 -4.90 -31.00
C GLN A 76 26.72 -3.49 -30.57
N PHE A 77 25.48 -3.05 -30.84
CA PHE A 77 24.99 -1.80 -30.26
C PHE A 77 24.89 -1.89 -28.74
N LEU A 78 24.36 -2.98 -28.18
CA LEU A 78 24.31 -3.18 -26.72
C LEU A 78 25.70 -3.28 -26.07
N ALA A 79 26.72 -3.70 -26.81
CA ALA A 79 28.11 -3.72 -26.34
C ALA A 79 28.79 -2.33 -26.34
N CYS A 80 28.13 -1.28 -26.85
CA CYS A 80 28.67 0.08 -26.82
C CYS A 80 28.66 0.64 -25.40
N SER A 81 29.71 1.38 -25.04
CA SER A 81 29.95 1.85 -23.66
C SER A 81 28.91 2.85 -23.12
N ASP A 82 28.24 3.54 -24.04
CA ASP A 82 27.19 4.53 -23.83
C ASP A 82 25.77 3.97 -24.08
N MET A 83 25.64 2.69 -24.44
CA MET A 83 24.38 1.95 -24.54
C MET A 83 24.02 1.27 -23.20
N LYS A 84 24.15 2.02 -22.09
CA LYS A 84 23.67 1.56 -20.79
C LYS A 84 22.17 1.85 -20.69
N SER A 85 21.38 0.79 -20.50
CA SER A 85 19.98 0.93 -20.09
C SER A 85 19.96 1.48 -18.66
N THR A 86 19.63 2.75 -18.48
CA THR A 86 19.07 3.17 -17.19
C THR A 86 17.63 2.70 -17.20
N ASP A 87 17.28 1.79 -16.30
CA ASP A 87 15.90 1.40 -16.10
C ASP A 87 15.13 2.63 -15.59
N LYS A 88 14.40 3.28 -16.50
CA LYS A 88 13.68 4.52 -16.22
C LYS A 88 12.56 4.32 -15.22
N GLU A 89 12.00 3.12 -15.19
CA GLU A 89 10.95 2.79 -14.24
C GLU A 89 11.55 2.58 -12.86
N GLN A 90 12.65 1.84 -12.77
CA GLN A 90 13.40 1.70 -11.51
C GLN A 90 13.88 3.06 -10.97
N LEU A 91 14.40 3.93 -11.85
CA LEU A 91 14.80 5.28 -11.47
C LEU A 91 13.61 6.09 -10.92
N ARG A 92 12.44 6.00 -11.57
CA ARG A 92 11.20 6.63 -11.09
C ARG A 92 10.82 6.14 -9.70
N GLN A 93 10.82 4.82 -9.50
CA GLN A 93 10.46 4.19 -8.23
C GLN A 93 11.44 4.56 -7.11
N ASN A 94 12.74 4.50 -7.39
CA ASN A 94 13.79 4.85 -6.44
C ASN A 94 13.71 6.34 -6.09
N PHE A 95 13.48 7.21 -7.08
CA PHE A 95 13.28 8.63 -6.83
C PHE A 95 12.04 8.91 -5.96
N ASN A 96 10.91 8.28 -6.24
CA ASN A 96 9.69 8.40 -5.42
C ASN A 96 9.90 7.88 -4.00
N THR A 97 10.60 6.76 -3.85
CA THR A 97 10.95 6.18 -2.54
C THR A 97 11.84 7.13 -1.76
N LEU A 98 12.87 7.70 -2.39
CA LEU A 98 13.77 8.68 -1.77
C LEU A 98 13.00 9.92 -1.29
N ILE A 99 12.04 10.42 -2.09
CA ILE A 99 11.16 11.52 -1.69
C ILE A 99 10.32 11.17 -0.47
N SER A 100 9.71 9.98 -0.46
CA SER A 100 8.84 9.49 0.60
C SER A 100 9.60 9.31 1.92
N VAL A 101 10.70 8.56 1.87
CA VAL A 101 11.48 8.15 3.04
C VAL A 101 12.14 9.35 3.73
N LEU A 102 12.69 10.28 2.96
CA LEU A 102 13.34 11.49 3.50
C LEU A 102 12.38 12.70 3.60
N ASN A 103 11.09 12.50 3.31
CA ASN A 103 10.07 13.55 3.27
C ASN A 103 10.55 14.81 2.51
N LEU A 104 11.08 14.61 1.29
CA LEU A 104 11.71 15.68 0.53
C LEU A 104 10.68 16.74 0.13
N ASN A 105 10.94 17.99 0.53
CA ASN A 105 10.16 19.12 0.03
C ASN A 105 10.51 19.39 -1.44
N ILE A 106 9.60 19.03 -2.35
CA ILE A 106 9.78 19.14 -3.80
C ILE A 106 10.03 20.58 -4.25
N THR A 107 9.35 21.56 -3.66
CA THR A 107 9.55 22.98 -3.99
C THR A 107 10.98 23.42 -3.68
N LYS A 108 11.52 23.01 -2.51
CA LYS A 108 12.91 23.28 -2.13
C LYS A 108 13.90 22.51 -3.02
N LEU A 109 13.60 21.25 -3.33
CA LEU A 109 14.43 20.46 -4.27
C LEU A 109 14.56 21.18 -5.62
N CYS A 110 13.44 21.63 -6.20
CA CYS A 110 13.38 22.34 -7.49
C CYS A 110 14.17 23.66 -7.49
N GLN A 111 14.37 24.30 -6.33
CA GLN A 111 15.20 25.52 -6.23
C GLN A 111 16.71 25.22 -6.38
N HIS A 112 17.11 23.96 -6.18
CA HIS A 112 18.50 23.52 -6.19
C HIS A 112 18.86 22.61 -7.38
N ILE A 113 17.89 22.26 -8.22
CA ILE A 113 18.09 21.47 -9.44
C ILE A 113 17.49 22.22 -10.64
N SER A 114 17.96 21.93 -11.85
CA SER A 114 17.53 22.63 -13.07
C SER A 114 16.14 22.20 -13.60
N TYR A 115 15.23 21.79 -12.71
CA TYR A 115 13.91 21.27 -13.05
C TYR A 115 12.83 22.01 -12.26
N ASP A 116 11.77 22.43 -12.95
CA ASP A 116 10.59 22.99 -12.33
C ASP A 116 9.70 21.91 -11.69
N THR A 117 8.82 22.34 -10.78
CA THR A 117 7.93 21.45 -10.02
C THR A 117 7.03 20.62 -10.92
N SER A 118 6.48 21.17 -12.01
CA SER A 118 5.62 20.43 -12.95
C SER A 118 6.42 19.33 -13.65
N THR A 119 7.64 19.61 -14.09
CA THR A 119 8.52 18.60 -14.69
C THR A 119 8.86 17.47 -13.70
N ILE A 120 9.16 17.80 -12.45
CA ILE A 120 9.40 16.80 -11.40
C ILE A 120 8.15 15.94 -11.14
N PHE A 121 6.95 16.53 -11.06
CA PHE A 121 5.72 15.76 -10.92
C PHE A 121 5.50 14.80 -12.09
N ARG A 122 5.80 15.21 -13.31
CA ARG A 122 5.72 14.35 -14.50
C ARG A 122 6.74 13.21 -14.48
N PHE A 123 7.92 13.43 -13.90
CA PHE A 123 8.89 12.35 -13.66
C PHE A 123 8.37 11.36 -12.62
N ARG A 124 7.82 11.87 -11.52
CA ARG A 124 7.29 11.05 -10.43
C ARG A 124 6.11 10.16 -10.86
N ASN A 125 5.17 10.70 -11.64
CA ASN A 125 4.00 9.96 -12.09
C ASN A 125 4.26 9.12 -13.36
N GLY A 126 5.46 9.19 -13.95
CA GLY A 126 5.85 8.41 -15.13
C GLY A 126 5.32 8.94 -16.45
N SER A 127 4.54 10.03 -16.46
CA SER A 127 4.08 10.67 -17.71
C SER A 127 5.23 11.28 -18.54
N ARG A 128 6.40 11.47 -17.93
CA ARG A 128 7.63 11.90 -18.59
C ARG A 128 8.83 11.27 -17.89
N SER A 129 9.92 11.00 -18.61
CA SER A 129 11.20 10.62 -17.99
C SER A 129 12.24 11.73 -18.14
N PRO A 130 13.26 11.81 -17.25
CA PRO A 130 14.40 12.68 -17.46
C PRO A 130 15.06 12.41 -18.82
N ALA A 131 15.30 13.48 -19.58
CA ALA A 131 16.02 13.37 -20.86
C ALA A 131 17.50 13.02 -20.66
N ASP A 132 18.06 13.43 -19.52
CA ASP A 132 19.39 13.08 -19.01
C ASP A 132 19.24 12.47 -17.61
N PRO A 133 19.02 11.15 -17.49
CA PRO A 133 18.88 10.46 -16.22
C PRO A 133 20.09 10.63 -15.30
N GLU A 134 21.31 10.58 -15.83
CA GLU A 134 22.55 10.72 -15.05
C GLU A 134 22.69 12.13 -14.48
N GLY A 135 22.48 13.16 -15.30
CA GLY A 135 22.49 14.56 -14.84
C GLY A 135 21.39 14.85 -13.82
N PHE A 136 20.20 14.29 -14.01
CA PHE A 136 19.10 14.39 -13.05
C PHE A 136 19.44 13.73 -11.71
N VAL A 137 19.90 12.48 -11.74
CA VAL A 137 20.28 11.74 -10.54
C VAL A 137 21.39 12.46 -9.80
N LEU A 138 22.44 12.91 -10.50
CA LEU A 138 23.55 13.63 -9.89
C LEU A 138 23.07 14.89 -9.15
N ALA A 139 22.16 15.66 -9.75
CA ALA A 139 21.60 16.86 -9.13
C ALA A 139 20.79 16.55 -7.87
N VAL A 140 19.96 15.49 -7.92
CA VAL A 140 19.18 15.02 -6.77
C VAL A 140 20.10 14.49 -5.66
N SER A 141 21.03 13.60 -5.98
CA SER A 141 21.99 13.03 -5.03
C SER A 141 22.81 14.11 -4.35
N ALA A 142 23.29 15.12 -5.08
CA ALA A 142 24.07 16.21 -4.51
C ALA A 142 23.24 17.08 -3.57
N TYR A 143 21.96 17.33 -3.88
CA TYR A 143 21.07 18.06 -2.97
C TYR A 143 20.80 17.26 -1.69
N VAL A 144 20.47 15.98 -1.83
CA VAL A 144 20.17 15.11 -0.69
C VAL A 144 21.40 14.95 0.21
N ALA A 145 22.55 14.65 -0.37
CA ALA A 145 23.81 14.50 0.35
C ALA A 145 24.18 15.77 1.14
N ARG A 146 23.90 16.97 0.62
CA ARG A 146 24.19 18.22 1.36
C ARG A 146 23.27 18.47 2.54
N LYS A 147 22.04 17.97 2.49
CA LYS A 147 20.98 18.37 3.42
C LYS A 147 20.63 17.30 4.46
N TYR A 148 20.87 16.04 4.13
CA TYR A 148 20.44 14.87 4.90
C TYR A 148 21.63 13.97 5.33
N CYS A 149 22.86 14.51 5.39
CA CYS A 149 24.06 13.75 5.78
C CYS A 149 24.45 13.88 7.26
N GLN A 150 23.51 14.25 8.15
CA GLN A 150 23.78 14.45 9.57
C GLN A 150 22.60 13.99 10.43
N GLY A 151 22.88 13.49 11.64
CA GLY A 151 21.84 13.10 12.60
C GLY A 151 20.97 11.94 12.12
N ASP A 152 19.71 11.91 12.54
CA ASP A 152 18.74 10.84 12.25
C ASP A 152 18.53 10.62 10.74
N ASP A 153 18.68 11.67 9.93
CA ASP A 153 18.58 11.60 8.47
C ASP A 153 19.69 10.72 7.86
N LEU A 154 20.89 10.69 8.47
CA LEU A 154 22.00 9.84 8.01
C LEU A 154 21.71 8.36 8.26
N TYR A 155 21.14 8.03 9.42
CA TYR A 155 20.71 6.67 9.76
C TYR A 155 19.63 6.18 8.78
N VAL A 156 18.60 6.99 8.53
CA VAL A 156 17.54 6.68 7.57
C VAL A 156 18.11 6.49 6.16
N LEU A 157 19.08 7.32 5.76
CA LEU A 157 19.77 7.20 4.49
C LEU A 157 20.60 5.90 4.40
N ALA A 158 21.33 5.53 5.46
CA ALA A 158 22.10 4.30 5.54
C ALA A 158 21.20 3.06 5.38
N GLN A 159 20.04 3.06 6.06
CA GLN A 159 19.03 2.00 5.90
C GLN A 159 18.48 1.93 4.47
N LEU A 160 18.15 3.08 3.87
CA LEU A 160 17.61 3.13 2.51
C LEU A 160 18.62 2.58 1.48
N LEU A 161 19.90 2.89 1.66
CA LEU A 161 20.99 2.52 0.77
C LEU A 161 21.56 1.13 1.08
N GLU A 162 21.05 0.45 2.11
CA GLU A 162 21.51 -0.85 2.59
C GLU A 162 23.03 -0.87 2.89
N CYS A 163 23.51 0.20 3.53
CA CYS A 163 24.92 0.35 3.92
C CYS A 163 25.06 0.75 5.39
N SER A 164 26.27 0.62 5.94
CA SER A 164 26.55 1.11 7.29
C SER A 164 26.78 2.63 7.28
N GLU A 165 26.57 3.30 8.42
CA GLU A 165 26.83 4.73 8.54
C GLU A 165 28.31 5.07 8.33
N GLU A 166 29.21 4.14 8.66
CA GLU A 166 30.66 4.31 8.44
C GLU A 166 31.03 4.37 6.94
N GLU A 167 30.20 3.78 6.06
CA GLU A 167 30.36 3.91 4.61
C GLU A 167 29.89 5.27 4.07
N LEU A 168 29.19 6.06 4.89
CA LEU A 168 28.66 7.39 4.60
C LEU A 168 29.46 8.48 5.31
N ASN A 169 30.78 8.32 5.31
CA ASN A 169 31.73 9.14 6.08
C ASN A 169 31.92 10.58 5.58
N ASP A 170 31.57 10.88 4.33
CA ASP A 170 31.59 12.23 3.78
C ASP A 170 30.49 12.46 2.72
N THR A 171 30.20 13.74 2.45
CA THR A 171 29.15 14.15 1.51
C THR A 171 29.35 13.62 0.09
N SER A 172 30.59 13.40 -0.35
CA SER A 172 30.89 12.85 -1.68
C SER A 172 30.57 11.36 -1.74
N ALA A 173 30.93 10.60 -0.71
CA ALA A 173 30.60 9.18 -0.57
C ALA A 173 29.07 8.98 -0.52
N VAL A 174 28.37 9.83 0.26
CA VAL A 174 26.90 9.86 0.32
C VAL A 174 26.29 10.15 -1.05
N CYS A 175 26.76 11.19 -1.73
CA CYS A 175 26.27 11.55 -3.06
C CYS A 175 26.44 10.41 -4.06
N GLU A 176 27.60 9.74 -4.05
CA GLU A 176 27.88 8.64 -4.97
C GLU A 176 27.03 7.41 -4.66
N LYS A 177 26.84 7.06 -3.39
CA LYS A 177 25.97 5.94 -3.00
C LYS A 177 24.51 6.18 -3.39
N ILE A 178 23.97 7.38 -3.16
CA ILE A 178 22.62 7.74 -3.61
C ILE A 178 22.53 7.70 -5.14
N ARG A 179 23.55 8.21 -5.84
CA ARG A 179 23.61 8.21 -7.31
C ARG A 179 23.56 6.78 -7.84
N LEU A 180 24.40 5.90 -7.30
CA LEU A 180 24.41 4.49 -7.67
C LEU A 180 23.09 3.82 -7.35
N TRP A 181 22.52 4.04 -6.16
CA TRP A 181 21.24 3.45 -5.77
C TRP A 181 20.07 3.89 -6.66
N LEU A 182 20.01 5.17 -7.04
CA LEU A 182 19.00 5.69 -7.98
C LEU A 182 19.14 5.08 -9.39
N LEU A 183 20.33 4.65 -9.79
CA LEU A 183 20.64 4.13 -11.14
C LEU A 183 20.72 2.60 -11.21
N ASN A 184 20.90 1.90 -10.09
CA ASN A 184 21.22 0.48 -10.06
C ASN A 184 19.95 -0.38 -10.01
N SER A 185 19.91 -1.38 -10.89
CA SER A 185 18.89 -2.43 -10.97
C SER A 185 19.26 -3.70 -10.21
N GLN A 186 20.41 -3.71 -9.53
CA GLN A 186 20.88 -4.89 -8.80
C GLN A 186 20.24 -4.99 -7.41
N ASN A 187 19.32 -5.95 -7.28
CA ASN A 187 18.95 -6.65 -6.06
C ASN A 187 18.37 -5.84 -4.89
N ARG A 188 17.34 -5.02 -5.13
CA ARG A 188 16.25 -5.01 -4.13
C ARG A 188 15.39 -6.25 -4.36
N LYS A 189 15.38 -7.15 -3.39
CA LYS A 189 14.21 -8.02 -3.20
C LYS A 189 13.00 -7.11 -3.02
N LYS A 190 12.19 -6.96 -4.07
CA LYS A 190 10.75 -6.64 -4.01
C LYS A 190 10.34 -5.73 -2.83
N GLY A 191 10.70 -4.45 -2.89
CA GLY A 191 10.10 -3.40 -2.05
C GLY A 191 8.69 -3.01 -2.51
N GLU A 192 8.31 -3.36 -3.75
CA GLU A 192 6.96 -3.19 -4.30
C GLU A 192 5.91 -4.14 -3.68
N ASP A 193 6.28 -5.00 -2.73
CA ASP A 193 5.47 -6.16 -2.37
C ASP A 193 4.90 -6.10 -0.94
N SER A 194 5.20 -5.09 -0.10
CA SER A 194 4.70 -5.06 1.29
C SER A 194 3.22 -4.66 1.36
N LEU A 195 2.86 -3.53 0.73
CA LEU A 195 1.46 -3.10 0.62
C LEU A 195 0.66 -4.05 -0.27
N SER A 196 1.23 -4.48 -1.41
CA SER A 196 0.55 -5.44 -2.29
C SER A 196 0.27 -6.77 -1.57
N LYS A 197 1.25 -7.35 -0.85
CA LYS A 197 1.01 -8.55 -0.02
C LYS A 197 -0.04 -8.32 1.04
N PHE A 198 0.00 -7.17 1.73
CA PHE A 198 -0.98 -6.85 2.75
C PHE A 198 -2.40 -6.82 2.16
N LEU A 199 -2.59 -6.11 1.04
CA LEU A 199 -3.88 -6.00 0.37
C LEU A 199 -4.34 -7.36 -0.20
N SER A 200 -3.46 -8.14 -0.83
CA SER A 200 -3.78 -9.49 -1.32
C SER A 200 -4.18 -10.44 -0.18
N LYS A 201 -3.46 -10.42 0.95
CA LYS A 201 -3.85 -11.22 2.12
C LYS A 201 -5.20 -10.79 2.69
N LEU A 202 -5.49 -9.49 2.71
CA LEU A 202 -6.77 -8.98 3.18
C LEU A 202 -7.92 -9.35 2.23
N ASP A 203 -7.66 -9.36 0.92
CA ASP A 203 -8.58 -9.82 -0.13
C ASP A 203 -8.95 -11.30 0.08
N GLU A 204 -7.94 -12.16 0.23
CA GLU A 204 -8.07 -13.61 0.44
C GLU A 204 -8.64 -13.99 1.82
N PHE A 205 -8.46 -13.17 2.86
CA PHE A 205 -8.78 -13.55 4.25
C PHE A 205 -10.28 -13.82 4.46
N ASP A 206 -10.66 -15.02 4.90
CA ASP A 206 -12.03 -15.33 5.34
C ASP A 206 -12.10 -15.44 6.87
N LEU A 207 -12.90 -14.57 7.50
CA LEU A 207 -13.07 -14.56 8.95
C LEU A 207 -13.72 -15.85 9.48
N ASN A 208 -14.71 -16.39 8.77
CA ASN A 208 -15.42 -17.60 9.19
C ASN A 208 -14.53 -18.83 9.05
N GLU A 209 -13.74 -18.91 7.97
CA GLU A 209 -12.72 -19.95 7.82
C GLU A 209 -11.67 -19.85 8.93
N TYR A 210 -11.15 -18.65 9.17
CA TYR A 210 -10.17 -18.41 10.22
C TYR A 210 -10.68 -18.84 11.60
N ILE A 211 -11.91 -18.47 11.96
CA ILE A 211 -12.59 -18.87 13.22
C ILE A 211 -12.69 -20.40 13.33
N LYS A 212 -13.02 -21.10 12.25
CA LYS A 212 -13.09 -22.58 12.21
C LYS A 212 -11.72 -23.21 12.38
N VAL A 213 -10.70 -22.73 11.67
CA VAL A 213 -9.32 -23.26 11.69
C VAL A 213 -8.70 -23.14 13.08
N ILE A 214 -8.90 -22.01 13.76
CA ILE A 214 -8.37 -21.81 15.11
C ILE A 214 -9.25 -22.46 16.20
N HIS A 215 -10.32 -23.17 15.82
CA HIS A 215 -11.32 -23.74 16.72
C HIS A 215 -11.81 -22.72 17.75
N PHE A 216 -12.02 -21.46 17.33
CA PHE A 216 -12.35 -20.35 18.22
C PHE A 216 -13.61 -20.64 19.02
N ASP A 217 -14.61 -21.25 18.38
CA ASP A 217 -15.89 -21.61 19.00
C ASP A 217 -15.73 -22.69 20.08
N GLU A 218 -14.75 -23.57 19.94
CA GLU A 218 -14.45 -24.63 20.90
C GLU A 218 -13.61 -24.13 22.09
N MET A 219 -12.96 -22.97 21.99
CA MET A 219 -12.13 -22.41 23.06
C MET A 219 -12.96 -22.14 24.33
N LYS A 220 -12.81 -22.97 25.37
CA LYS A 220 -13.48 -22.71 26.65
C LYS A 220 -12.71 -21.66 27.42
N VAL A 221 -13.39 -20.56 27.79
CA VAL A 221 -12.87 -19.62 28.79
C VAL A 221 -12.73 -20.41 30.11
N PRO A 222 -11.51 -20.57 30.65
CA PRO A 222 -11.32 -21.40 31.84
C PRO A 222 -12.11 -20.82 33.03
N GLY A 223 -12.84 -21.67 33.75
CA GLY A 223 -13.61 -21.28 34.95
C GLY A 223 -12.98 -21.86 36.21
N VAL A 224 -11.80 -21.38 36.62
CA VAL A 224 -11.10 -21.93 37.81
C VAL A 224 -10.48 -20.80 38.63
N PRO A 225 -10.54 -20.82 39.97
CA PRO A 225 -9.88 -19.82 40.81
C PRO A 225 -8.37 -20.07 40.80
N PHE A 226 -7.67 -19.43 39.86
CA PHE A 226 -6.21 -19.43 39.83
C PHE A 226 -5.70 -18.31 40.76
N GLN A 227 -4.97 -18.67 41.82
CA GLN A 227 -4.39 -17.67 42.73
C GLN A 227 -3.10 -17.10 42.15
N PHE A 228 -3.20 -15.93 41.52
CA PHE A 228 -2.03 -15.08 41.29
C PHE A 228 -1.77 -14.20 42.51
N PRO A 229 -0.50 -13.89 42.84
CA PRO A 229 -0.19 -12.83 43.81
C PRO A 229 -0.93 -11.55 43.44
N THR A 230 -1.34 -10.77 44.45
CA THR A 230 -2.09 -9.53 44.24
C THR A 230 -1.28 -8.51 43.45
N ALA A 231 0.03 -8.47 43.70
CA ALA A 231 1.00 -7.70 42.93
C ALA A 231 2.32 -8.48 42.82
N LYS A 232 3.03 -8.36 41.70
CA LYS A 232 4.34 -8.98 41.48
C LYS A 232 5.20 -8.11 40.55
N TYR A 233 6.49 -8.01 40.88
CA TYR A 233 7.52 -7.53 39.96
C TYR A 233 8.14 -8.70 39.18
N TYR A 234 8.43 -8.46 37.91
CA TYR A 234 9.05 -9.35 36.94
C TYR A 234 10.29 -8.65 36.40
N TYR A 235 11.37 -9.40 36.15
CA TYR A 235 12.65 -8.84 35.74
C TYR A 235 13.20 -9.52 34.49
N GLY A 236 13.63 -8.72 33.52
CA GLY A 236 14.16 -9.19 32.25
C GLY A 236 13.09 -9.74 31.29
N LEU A 237 13.55 -10.16 30.11
CA LEU A 237 12.69 -10.43 28.96
C LEU A 237 11.79 -11.67 29.13
N GLU A 238 12.32 -12.75 29.73
CA GLU A 238 11.54 -13.97 29.96
C GLU A 238 10.39 -13.74 30.94
N GLU A 239 10.66 -13.08 32.06
CA GLU A 239 9.63 -12.75 33.04
C GLU A 239 8.67 -11.68 32.52
N MET A 240 9.10 -10.77 31.64
CA MET A 240 8.21 -9.86 30.91
C MET A 240 7.15 -10.65 30.12
N MET A 241 7.57 -11.62 29.31
CA MET A 241 6.67 -12.48 28.54
C MET A 241 5.73 -13.25 29.47
N ALA A 242 6.21 -13.74 30.61
CA ALA A 242 5.34 -14.37 31.61
C ALA A 242 4.31 -13.38 32.19
N SER A 243 4.71 -12.13 32.44
CA SER A 243 3.83 -11.09 32.98
C SER A 243 2.69 -10.73 32.01
N GLU A 244 2.97 -10.70 30.70
CA GLU A 244 1.98 -10.54 29.62
C GLU A 244 0.90 -11.62 29.68
N LEU A 245 1.32 -12.89 29.74
CA LEU A 245 0.39 -14.02 29.82
C LEU A 245 -0.42 -13.99 31.12
N HIS A 246 0.17 -13.54 32.23
CA HIS A 246 -0.53 -13.39 33.49
C HIS A 246 -1.55 -12.25 33.48
N PHE A 247 -1.25 -11.12 32.82
CA PHE A 247 -2.20 -10.04 32.59
C PHE A 247 -3.40 -10.51 31.77
N LEU A 248 -3.15 -11.21 30.64
CA LEU A 248 -4.20 -11.78 29.80
C LEU A 248 -5.07 -12.74 30.61
N LYS A 249 -4.46 -13.67 31.36
CA LYS A 249 -5.17 -14.64 32.20
C LYS A 249 -6.00 -13.96 33.30
N ALA A 250 -5.44 -12.98 34.02
CA ALA A 250 -6.18 -12.24 35.04
C ALA A 250 -7.39 -11.50 34.46
N THR A 251 -7.23 -10.93 33.27
CA THR A 251 -8.29 -10.20 32.57
C THR A 251 -9.37 -11.15 32.06
N VAL A 252 -9.01 -12.27 31.45
CA VAL A 252 -9.96 -13.30 30.96
C VAL A 252 -10.78 -13.88 32.11
N LEU A 253 -10.15 -14.30 33.21
CA LEU A 253 -10.80 -14.95 34.35
C LEU A 253 -11.70 -14.03 35.18
N SER A 254 -11.50 -12.71 35.07
CA SER A 254 -12.32 -11.74 35.79
C SER A 254 -13.76 -11.69 35.30
N ARG A 255 -14.69 -11.24 36.15
CA ARG A 255 -16.07 -10.92 35.74
C ARG A 255 -16.19 -9.58 35.02
N SER A 256 -15.16 -8.73 35.08
CA SER A 256 -15.20 -7.39 34.45
C SER A 256 -15.36 -7.49 32.93
N LYS A 257 -16.19 -6.60 32.39
CA LYS A 257 -16.41 -6.37 30.95
C LYS A 257 -15.91 -5.00 30.49
N ARG A 258 -15.16 -4.28 31.34
CA ARG A 258 -14.57 -2.98 30.97
C ARG A 258 -13.60 -3.17 29.80
N PRO A 259 -13.46 -2.17 28.91
CA PRO A 259 -12.46 -2.16 27.86
C PRO A 259 -11.04 -2.36 28.40
N VAL A 260 -10.14 -2.81 27.53
CA VAL A 260 -8.71 -2.97 27.82
C VAL A 260 -7.95 -1.95 26.99
N ILE A 261 -7.15 -1.10 27.64
CA ILE A 261 -6.26 -0.14 26.96
C ILE A 261 -4.85 -0.71 26.98
N MET A 262 -4.18 -0.74 25.82
CA MET A 262 -2.86 -1.33 25.67
C MET A 262 -1.93 -0.42 24.88
N TYR A 263 -0.71 -0.25 25.40
CA TYR A 263 0.39 0.44 24.75
C TYR A 263 1.70 -0.29 25.05
N SER A 264 2.56 -0.39 24.04
CA SER A 264 3.92 -0.91 24.17
C SER A 264 4.75 -0.38 23.01
N ASP A 265 5.91 0.19 23.33
CA ASP A 265 6.99 0.51 22.39
C ASP A 265 8.17 -0.49 22.53
N MET A 266 8.02 -1.52 23.37
CA MET A 266 8.99 -2.60 23.53
C MET A 266 9.23 -3.33 22.19
N PRO A 267 10.47 -3.74 21.88
CA PRO A 267 10.79 -4.40 20.62
C PRO A 267 10.14 -5.78 20.53
N ILE A 268 9.16 -5.90 19.65
CA ILE A 268 8.44 -7.15 19.37
C ILE A 268 9.37 -8.23 18.80
N THR A 269 10.43 -7.82 18.09
CA THR A 269 11.42 -8.72 17.48
C THR A 269 12.13 -9.63 18.50
N GLU A 270 12.43 -9.11 19.68
CA GLU A 270 13.06 -9.90 20.76
C GLU A 270 12.09 -10.93 21.35
N MET A 271 10.82 -10.56 21.52
CA MET A 271 9.76 -11.46 21.99
C MET A 271 9.44 -12.56 20.97
N ALA A 272 9.53 -12.25 19.68
CA ALA A 272 9.27 -13.17 18.58
C ALA A 272 10.34 -14.27 18.43
N LYS A 273 11.51 -14.14 19.09
CA LYS A 273 12.52 -15.20 19.12
C LYS A 273 12.08 -16.41 19.94
N ASP A 274 11.15 -16.24 20.88
CA ASP A 274 10.53 -17.35 21.59
C ASP A 274 9.48 -18.02 20.67
N PRO A 275 9.63 -19.33 20.35
CA PRO A 275 8.74 -20.00 19.39
C PRO A 275 7.32 -20.27 19.92
N ASP A 276 7.12 -20.19 21.24
CA ASP A 276 5.86 -20.51 21.90
C ASP A 276 5.08 -19.27 22.35
N PHE A 277 5.78 -18.20 22.72
CA PHE A 277 5.16 -17.00 23.28
C PHE A 277 4.13 -16.36 22.33
N PRO A 278 4.40 -16.13 21.03
CA PRO A 278 3.42 -15.54 20.12
C PRO A 278 2.12 -16.33 20.05
N LYS A 279 2.19 -17.68 20.08
CA LYS A 279 1.02 -18.56 20.08
C LYS A 279 0.20 -18.41 21.36
N LYS A 280 0.86 -18.40 22.52
CA LYS A 280 0.22 -18.23 23.83
C LYS A 280 -0.40 -16.84 23.98
N TRP A 281 0.29 -15.82 23.50
CA TRP A 281 -0.17 -14.44 23.53
C TRP A 281 -1.39 -14.25 22.63
N MET A 282 -1.33 -14.74 21.38
CA MET A 282 -2.45 -14.71 20.44
C MET A 282 -3.67 -15.46 20.99
N PHE A 283 -3.46 -16.62 21.61
CA PHE A 283 -4.53 -17.36 22.29
C PHE A 283 -5.17 -16.55 23.44
N GLY A 284 -4.36 -15.84 24.23
CA GLY A 284 -4.88 -14.96 25.28
C GLY A 284 -5.69 -13.79 24.72
N MET A 285 -5.23 -13.15 23.64
CA MET A 285 -5.95 -12.09 22.93
C MET A 285 -7.28 -12.60 22.36
N ALA A 286 -7.26 -13.76 21.71
CA ALA A 286 -8.45 -14.45 21.23
C ALA A 286 -9.48 -14.67 22.36
N LEU A 287 -9.05 -15.07 23.56
CA LEU A 287 -9.94 -15.22 24.71
C LEU A 287 -10.51 -13.90 25.24
N LEU A 288 -9.77 -12.78 25.15
CA LEU A 288 -10.32 -11.45 25.48
C LEU A 288 -11.45 -11.08 24.52
N LEU A 289 -11.24 -11.29 23.21
CA LEU A 289 -12.23 -11.04 22.17
C LEU A 289 -13.44 -11.99 22.28
N LYS A 290 -13.20 -13.27 22.58
CA LYS A 290 -14.28 -14.26 22.83
C LYS A 290 -15.12 -13.87 24.04
N LYS A 291 -14.48 -13.29 25.05
CA LYS A 291 -15.17 -12.74 26.22
C LYS A 291 -16.00 -11.49 25.87
N GLY A 292 -15.84 -10.89 24.69
CA GLY A 292 -16.56 -9.69 24.27
C GLY A 292 -15.96 -8.41 24.87
N LEU A 293 -14.65 -8.38 25.14
CA LEU A 293 -13.97 -7.18 25.61
C LEU A 293 -13.55 -6.32 24.43
N HIS A 294 -13.84 -5.01 24.51
CA HIS A 294 -13.28 -4.04 23.58
C HIS A 294 -11.81 -3.75 23.94
N LEU A 295 -10.95 -3.65 22.92
CA LEU A 295 -9.52 -3.40 23.07
C LEU A 295 -9.13 -2.08 22.38
N ASP A 296 -8.68 -1.11 23.15
CA ASP A 296 -8.07 0.11 22.63
C ASP A 296 -6.55 -0.11 22.53
N GLN A 297 -6.06 -0.38 21.31
CA GLN A 297 -4.66 -0.70 21.07
C GLN A 297 -3.92 0.52 20.53
N ILE A 298 -3.02 1.10 21.33
CA ILE A 298 -2.15 2.20 20.92
C ILE A 298 -0.85 1.59 20.37
N HIS A 299 -0.63 1.73 19.06
CA HIS A 299 0.55 1.25 18.37
C HIS A 299 1.68 2.28 18.43
N HIS A 300 2.88 1.80 18.69
CA HIS A 300 4.10 2.52 18.37
C HIS A 300 4.42 2.34 16.88
N LEU A 301 4.51 3.46 16.15
CA LEU A 301 4.67 3.49 14.69
C LEU A 301 6.04 4.00 14.25
N ASP A 302 6.99 4.18 15.17
CA ASP A 302 8.38 4.51 14.84
C ASP A 302 9.13 3.26 14.38
N ARG A 303 8.83 2.86 13.15
CA ARG A 303 9.35 1.67 12.48
C ARG A 303 9.31 1.89 10.97
N SER A 304 10.03 1.07 10.23
CA SER A 304 9.98 1.09 8.77
C SER A 304 8.55 0.87 8.25
N PHE A 305 8.26 1.30 7.03
CA PHE A 305 6.93 1.10 6.44
C PHE A 305 6.62 -0.40 6.28
N GLU A 306 7.63 -1.20 5.95
CA GLU A 306 7.56 -2.65 5.82
C GLU A 306 7.19 -3.32 7.15
N GLU A 307 7.81 -2.91 8.26
CA GLU A 307 7.46 -3.40 9.61
C GLU A 307 6.08 -2.92 10.05
N MET A 308 5.66 -1.73 9.62
CA MET A 308 4.30 -1.25 9.85
C MET A 308 3.27 -2.12 9.11
N MET A 309 3.53 -2.49 7.85
CA MET A 309 2.67 -3.39 7.06
C MET A 309 2.60 -4.78 7.67
N LEU A 310 3.74 -5.38 8.00
CA LEU A 310 3.79 -6.68 8.68
C LEU A 310 3.09 -6.64 10.03
N GLY A 311 3.27 -5.55 10.78
CA GLY A 311 2.55 -5.27 12.00
C GLY A 311 1.05 -5.31 11.76
N LEU A 312 0.52 -4.49 10.85
CA LEU A 312 -0.92 -4.46 10.55
C LEU A 312 -1.46 -5.80 10.08
N GLU A 313 -0.70 -6.52 9.24
CA GLU A 313 -1.06 -7.85 8.76
C GLU A 313 -1.33 -8.83 9.91
N SER A 314 -0.45 -8.84 10.92
CA SER A 314 -0.61 -9.73 12.09
C SER A 314 -1.85 -9.44 12.93
N TRP A 315 -2.43 -8.24 12.81
CA TRP A 315 -3.64 -7.84 13.52
C TRP A 315 -4.91 -8.00 12.70
N ILE A 316 -4.83 -8.26 11.37
CA ILE A 316 -6.00 -8.43 10.50
C ILE A 316 -7.05 -9.34 11.15
N PRO A 317 -6.74 -10.58 11.58
CA PRO A 317 -7.79 -11.48 12.06
C PRO A 317 -8.52 -10.95 13.30
N MET A 318 -7.82 -10.17 14.13
CA MET A 318 -8.39 -9.56 15.32
C MET A 318 -9.19 -8.30 14.99
N TYR A 319 -8.71 -7.46 14.09
CA TYR A 319 -9.46 -6.29 13.60
C TYR A 319 -10.78 -6.69 12.95
N MET A 320 -10.80 -7.82 12.25
CA MET A 320 -11.99 -8.38 11.63
C MET A 320 -13.12 -8.70 12.63
N THR A 321 -12.81 -8.80 13.93
CA THR A 321 -13.84 -8.95 14.98
C THR A 321 -14.64 -7.67 15.24
N GLY A 322 -14.12 -6.50 14.86
CA GLY A 322 -14.68 -5.18 15.18
C GLY A 322 -14.58 -4.79 16.66
N GLN A 323 -13.90 -5.58 17.49
CA GLN A 323 -13.74 -5.32 18.93
C GLN A 323 -12.45 -4.57 19.27
N ILE A 324 -11.66 -4.16 18.27
CA ILE A 324 -10.39 -3.48 18.48
C ILE A 324 -10.45 -2.10 17.83
N SER A 325 -10.10 -1.07 18.59
CA SER A 325 -9.87 0.28 18.09
C SER A 325 -8.36 0.54 18.05
N PRO A 326 -7.73 0.64 16.87
CA PRO A 326 -6.32 0.92 16.76
C PRO A 326 -6.03 2.43 16.80
N TYR A 327 -5.04 2.82 17.58
CA TYR A 327 -4.58 4.19 17.78
C TYR A 327 -3.07 4.28 17.57
N TYR A 328 -2.55 5.50 17.51
CA TYR A 328 -1.11 5.78 17.50
C TYR A 328 -0.80 7.12 18.17
N LEU A 329 0.43 7.29 18.65
CA LEU A 329 0.93 8.58 19.15
C LEU A 329 1.54 9.37 17.98
N LYS A 330 1.15 10.64 17.83
CA LYS A 330 1.64 11.51 16.74
C LYS A 330 3.10 11.95 16.93
N SER A 331 3.48 12.17 18.18
CA SER A 331 4.85 12.52 18.58
C SER A 331 5.60 11.24 18.92
N ASP A 332 6.82 11.11 18.41
CA ASP A 332 7.74 10.08 18.86
C ASP A 332 8.18 10.38 20.30
N PRO A 333 7.95 9.48 21.27
CA PRO A 333 8.49 9.62 22.63
C PRO A 333 10.02 9.49 22.69
N GLY A 334 10.68 9.11 21.58
CA GLY A 334 12.10 8.82 21.48
C GLY A 334 12.38 7.34 21.68
N ASN A 335 13.58 6.91 21.31
CA ASN A 335 13.97 5.49 21.26
C ASN A 335 14.86 5.02 22.43
N VAL A 336 15.19 5.91 23.38
CA VAL A 336 16.09 5.57 24.50
C VAL A 336 15.35 4.77 25.57
N PHE A 337 14.13 5.19 25.89
CA PHE A 337 13.29 4.57 26.91
C PHE A 337 12.17 3.79 26.24
N HIS A 338 12.01 2.53 26.62
CA HIS A 338 10.86 1.74 26.28
C HIS A 338 9.91 1.63 27.47
N HIS A 339 8.62 1.73 27.18
CA HIS A 339 7.52 1.74 28.09
C HIS A 339 6.49 0.67 27.72
N PHE A 340 5.84 0.21 28.77
CA PHE A 340 4.82 -0.80 28.69
C PHE A 340 3.66 -0.38 29.59
N LEU A 341 2.43 -0.32 29.05
CA LEU A 341 1.23 -0.07 29.85
C LEU A 341 0.01 -0.80 29.29
N LYS A 342 -0.54 -1.73 30.07
CA LYS A 342 -1.78 -2.43 29.78
C LYS A 342 -2.70 -2.40 30.98
N VAL A 343 -3.94 -1.99 30.76
CA VAL A 343 -4.92 -1.82 31.84
C VAL A 343 -6.24 -2.46 31.43
N SER A 344 -6.77 -3.30 32.31
CA SER A 344 -8.13 -3.82 32.23
C SER A 344 -8.89 -3.49 33.51
N GLY A 345 -10.19 -3.77 33.55
CA GLY A 345 -10.95 -3.66 34.79
C GLY A 345 -10.58 -4.67 35.88
N ALA A 346 -9.54 -5.50 35.68
CA ALA A 346 -9.15 -6.57 36.60
C ALA A 346 -7.66 -6.59 36.98
N ALA A 347 -6.81 -6.03 36.12
CA ALA A 347 -5.36 -6.02 36.32
C ALA A 347 -4.73 -4.84 35.59
N VAL A 348 -3.53 -4.50 36.01
CA VAL A 348 -2.61 -3.57 35.36
C VAL A 348 -1.29 -4.28 35.16
N LEU A 349 -0.68 -4.07 34.01
CA LEU A 349 0.72 -4.41 33.76
C LEU A 349 1.43 -3.16 33.24
N SER A 350 2.47 -2.71 33.96
CA SER A 350 3.29 -1.55 33.61
C SER A 350 4.75 -1.95 33.60
N GLY A 351 5.58 -1.36 32.74
CA GLY A 351 7.01 -1.67 32.74
C GLY A 351 7.84 -0.67 31.96
N GLU A 352 9.15 -0.81 32.12
CA GLU A 352 10.16 0.07 31.51
C GLU A 352 11.44 -0.72 31.20
N ALA A 353 12.13 -0.30 30.15
CA ALA A 353 13.46 -0.76 29.79
C ALA A 353 14.25 0.34 29.07
N ILE A 354 15.57 0.16 28.98
CA ILE A 354 16.43 0.99 28.13
C ILE A 354 16.71 0.22 26.85
N SER A 355 16.68 0.92 25.71
CA SER A 355 17.01 0.33 24.41
C SER A 355 18.39 -0.35 24.44
N GLY A 356 18.46 -1.56 23.88
CA GLY A 356 19.65 -2.43 23.96
C GLY A 356 19.83 -3.18 25.29
N HIS A 357 19.11 -2.81 26.35
CA HIS A 357 19.25 -3.37 27.71
C HIS A 357 17.95 -4.00 28.25
N HIS A 358 17.13 -4.57 27.36
CA HIS A 358 15.82 -5.17 27.71
C HIS A 358 15.89 -6.29 28.78
N SER A 359 17.03 -6.97 28.89
CA SER A 359 17.29 -7.97 29.94
C SER A 359 17.31 -7.37 31.36
N GLU A 360 17.52 -6.07 31.49
CA GLU A 360 17.52 -5.32 32.75
C GLU A 360 16.16 -4.65 33.04
N GLY A 361 15.18 -4.83 32.15
CA GLY A 361 13.85 -4.24 32.27
C GLY A 361 13.08 -4.76 33.50
N ARG A 362 12.16 -3.93 33.99
CA ARG A 362 11.32 -4.23 35.17
C ARG A 362 9.85 -4.04 34.83
N TYR A 363 9.03 -5.00 35.23
CA TYR A 363 7.60 -5.03 34.92
C TYR A 363 6.79 -5.32 36.18
N TYR A 364 5.70 -4.58 36.38
CA TYR A 364 4.84 -4.59 37.55
C TYR A 364 3.42 -5.01 37.16
N LEU A 365 3.01 -6.19 37.60
CA LEU A 365 1.63 -6.67 37.50
C LEU A 365 0.92 -6.41 38.82
N SER A 366 -0.25 -5.77 38.79
CA SER A 366 -1.08 -5.57 39.98
C SER A 366 -2.56 -5.78 39.71
N LYS A 367 -3.27 -6.25 40.73
CA LYS A 367 -4.72 -6.43 40.78
C LYS A 367 -5.36 -5.63 41.93
N THR A 368 -4.60 -4.76 42.59
CA THR A 368 -5.14 -3.89 43.65
C THR A 368 -6.11 -2.87 43.05
N LYS A 369 -7.13 -2.47 43.81
CA LYS A 369 -8.10 -1.48 43.31
C LYS A 369 -7.45 -0.11 43.11
N GLU A 370 -6.47 0.20 43.96
CA GLU A 370 -5.71 1.43 43.97
C GLU A 370 -4.84 1.54 42.70
N ASP A 371 -4.08 0.50 42.35
CA ASP A 371 -3.28 0.49 41.13
C ASP A 371 -4.17 0.51 39.89
N ILE A 372 -5.23 -0.30 39.86
CA ILE A 372 -6.18 -0.29 38.73
C ILE A 372 -6.75 1.11 38.53
N ALA A 373 -7.19 1.79 39.59
CA ALA A 373 -7.72 3.14 39.48
C ALA A 373 -6.68 4.17 39.00
N TYR A 374 -5.45 4.09 39.52
CA TYR A 374 -4.37 5.00 39.13
C TYR A 374 -3.96 4.81 37.67
N TYR A 375 -3.65 3.58 37.25
CA TYR A 375 -3.19 3.31 35.90
C TYR A 375 -4.31 3.40 34.86
N THR A 376 -5.57 3.18 35.23
CA THR A 376 -6.72 3.46 34.33
C THR A 376 -6.71 4.93 33.91
N LYS A 377 -6.57 5.87 34.87
CA LYS A 377 -6.47 7.30 34.57
C LYS A 377 -5.30 7.63 33.64
N ARG A 378 -4.15 6.96 33.83
CA ARG A 378 -2.97 7.14 32.96
C ARG A 378 -3.20 6.60 31.56
N ALA A 379 -3.80 5.41 31.43
CA ALA A 379 -4.09 4.79 30.15
C ALA A 379 -5.15 5.59 29.37
N GLU A 380 -6.18 6.10 30.04
CA GLU A 380 -7.17 7.01 29.46
C GLU A 380 -6.52 8.34 29.02
N ALA A 381 -5.63 8.91 29.84
CA ALA A 381 -4.88 10.10 29.46
C ALA A 381 -3.97 9.85 28.24
N LEU A 382 -3.33 8.68 28.16
CA LEU A 382 -2.53 8.29 27.01
C LEU A 382 -3.40 8.16 25.76
N LEU A 383 -4.57 7.52 25.88
CA LEU A 383 -5.53 7.36 24.79
C LEU A 383 -6.07 8.70 24.29
N LEU A 384 -6.34 9.66 25.18
CA LEU A 384 -6.74 11.03 24.81
C LEU A 384 -5.68 11.79 24.02
N ASN A 385 -4.40 11.44 24.18
CA ASN A 385 -3.29 12.01 23.40
C ASN A 385 -2.99 11.21 22.13
N ALA A 386 -3.58 10.03 21.98
CA ALA A 386 -3.45 9.22 20.78
C ALA A 386 -4.42 9.71 19.69
N SER A 387 -4.13 9.33 18.45
CA SER A 387 -5.03 9.56 17.31
C SER A 387 -5.46 8.22 16.74
N PRO A 388 -6.71 8.08 16.24
CA PRO A 388 -7.15 6.87 15.58
C PRO A 388 -6.23 6.54 14.40
N LEU A 389 -5.80 5.28 14.33
CA LEU A 389 -5.01 4.77 13.20
C LEU A 389 -5.93 4.52 12.00
N MET A 390 -7.08 3.90 12.27
CA MET A 390 -8.16 3.67 11.33
C MET A 390 -9.48 3.46 12.09
N ASP A 391 -10.60 3.81 11.46
CA ASP A 391 -11.93 3.41 11.92
C ASP A 391 -12.30 2.06 11.29
N ILE A 392 -12.96 1.18 12.06
CA ILE A 392 -13.38 -0.14 11.62
C ILE A 392 -14.89 -0.25 11.71
N TYR A 393 -15.56 -0.46 10.57
CA TYR A 393 -17.01 -0.56 10.50
C TYR A 393 -17.46 -1.98 10.14
N ARG A 394 -18.36 -2.52 10.97
CA ARG A 394 -19.11 -3.77 10.73
C ARG A 394 -20.61 -3.47 10.65
N GLU A 395 -21.41 -4.51 10.41
CA GLU A 395 -22.87 -4.42 10.28
C GLU A 395 -23.54 -3.64 11.42
N ASP A 396 -23.10 -3.86 12.66
CA ASP A 396 -23.60 -3.18 13.87
C ASP A 396 -23.30 -1.67 13.90
N HIS A 397 -22.42 -1.21 13.01
CA HIS A 397 -21.99 0.18 12.84
C HIS A 397 -22.34 0.78 11.48
N ALA A 398 -23.23 0.14 10.70
CA ALA A 398 -23.62 0.61 9.37
C ALA A 398 -24.10 2.08 9.35
N GLY A 399 -24.87 2.48 10.36
CA GLY A 399 -25.34 3.86 10.51
C GLY A 399 -24.20 4.88 10.69
N LYS A 400 -23.12 4.51 11.39
CA LYS A 400 -21.95 5.38 11.57
C LYS A 400 -21.16 5.53 10.28
N LEU A 401 -20.98 4.44 9.52
CA LEU A 401 -20.34 4.49 8.21
C LEU A 401 -21.12 5.41 7.26
N ASN A 402 -22.44 5.25 7.18
CA ASN A 402 -23.28 6.09 6.34
C ASN A 402 -23.21 7.56 6.75
N ALA A 403 -23.27 7.86 8.06
CA ALA A 403 -23.14 9.23 8.56
C ALA A 403 -21.77 9.85 8.22
N PHE A 404 -20.69 9.06 8.30
CA PHE A 404 -19.35 9.46 7.90
C PHE A 404 -19.29 9.83 6.41
N LEU A 405 -19.76 8.94 5.52
CA LEU A 405 -19.77 9.17 4.08
C LEU A 405 -20.65 10.37 3.70
N LEU A 406 -21.82 10.51 4.34
CA LEU A 406 -22.72 11.63 4.12
C LEU A 406 -22.10 12.97 4.54
N ALA A 407 -21.42 13.02 5.69
CA ALA A 407 -20.72 14.22 6.14
C ALA A 407 -19.59 14.59 5.18
N ASP A 408 -18.88 13.60 4.64
CA ASP A 408 -17.78 13.79 3.69
C ASP A 408 -18.24 14.41 2.35
N THR A 409 -19.51 14.23 1.93
CA THR A 409 -20.05 14.79 0.66
C THR A 409 -19.78 16.28 0.47
N SER A 410 -19.74 17.04 1.56
CA SER A 410 -19.53 18.49 1.56
C SER A 410 -18.06 18.90 1.68
N THR A 411 -17.15 17.95 1.89
CA THR A 411 -15.72 18.19 2.03
C THR A 411 -15.11 18.25 0.62
N PRO A 412 -14.41 19.33 0.24
CA PRO A 412 -13.79 19.43 -1.08
C PRO A 412 -12.61 18.47 -1.27
N GLY A 413 -12.47 17.93 -2.48
CA GLY A 413 -11.34 17.09 -2.89
C GLY A 413 -11.70 16.06 -3.95
N LYS A 414 -10.67 15.55 -4.64
CA LYS A 414 -10.87 14.50 -5.64
C LYS A 414 -11.17 13.16 -4.97
N ARG A 415 -12.14 12.42 -5.52
CA ARG A 415 -12.43 11.03 -5.15
C ARG A 415 -11.83 10.10 -6.19
N ARG A 416 -11.19 9.03 -5.71
CA ARG A 416 -10.64 7.98 -6.57
C ARG A 416 -11.00 6.62 -5.98
N SER A 417 -11.46 5.69 -6.81
CA SER A 417 -11.75 4.33 -6.36
C SER A 417 -11.09 3.29 -7.24
N ILE A 418 -10.62 2.20 -6.63
CA ILE A 418 -10.26 0.95 -7.30
C ILE A 418 -11.32 -0.07 -6.88
N LEU A 419 -12.24 -0.39 -7.78
CA LEU A 419 -13.42 -1.18 -7.48
C LEU A 419 -13.23 -2.64 -7.90
N SER A 420 -13.78 -3.57 -7.11
CA SER A 420 -13.82 -4.99 -7.47
C SER A 420 -15.00 -5.36 -8.37
N SER A 421 -15.99 -4.49 -8.49
CA SER A 421 -17.20 -4.66 -9.31
C SER A 421 -17.68 -3.28 -9.83
N LEU A 422 -18.78 -3.26 -10.55
CA LEU A 422 -19.28 -2.04 -11.20
C LEU A 422 -20.07 -1.17 -10.21
N PRO A 423 -19.85 0.16 -10.18
CA PRO A 423 -20.46 1.03 -9.18
C PRO A 423 -21.99 1.03 -9.27
N LEU A 424 -22.63 0.63 -8.16
CA LEU A 424 -24.09 0.45 -8.07
C LEU A 424 -24.87 1.72 -8.44
N TYR A 425 -24.33 2.89 -8.07
CA TYR A 425 -24.96 4.18 -8.31
C TYR A 425 -25.03 4.57 -9.80
N THR A 426 -24.33 3.85 -10.68
CA THR A 426 -24.42 4.10 -12.12
C THR A 426 -25.62 3.41 -12.76
N LEU A 427 -26.16 2.36 -12.13
CA LEU A 427 -27.23 1.55 -12.70
C LEU A 427 -28.56 2.30 -12.78
N ASP A 428 -29.30 2.07 -13.85
CA ASP A 428 -30.68 2.51 -13.99
C ASP A 428 -31.59 1.82 -12.95
N SER A 429 -32.55 2.57 -12.40
CA SER A 429 -33.40 2.08 -11.32
C SER A 429 -34.35 0.96 -11.76
N ASP A 430 -34.89 1.05 -12.99
CA ASP A 430 -35.79 0.04 -13.52
C ASP A 430 -35.00 -1.23 -13.86
N TYR A 431 -33.81 -1.08 -14.46
CA TYR A 431 -32.88 -2.19 -14.67
C TYR A 431 -32.53 -2.91 -13.35
N LEU A 432 -32.14 -2.17 -12.30
CA LEU A 432 -31.78 -2.76 -11.02
C LEU A 432 -32.97 -3.50 -10.40
N LYS A 433 -34.17 -2.93 -10.49
CA LYS A 433 -35.40 -3.60 -10.01
C LYS A 433 -35.64 -4.93 -10.73
N ASP A 434 -35.52 -4.96 -12.04
CA ASP A 434 -35.69 -6.19 -12.84
C ASP A 434 -34.59 -7.22 -12.54
N PHE A 435 -33.34 -6.77 -12.37
CA PHE A 435 -32.22 -7.61 -11.93
C PHE A 435 -32.53 -8.30 -10.60
N LEU A 436 -32.96 -7.54 -9.59
CA LEU A 436 -33.23 -8.09 -8.26
C LEU A 436 -34.43 -9.07 -8.26
N GLN A 437 -35.43 -8.83 -9.11
CA GLN A 437 -36.55 -9.76 -9.31
C GLN A 437 -36.12 -11.06 -9.99
N LYS A 438 -35.26 -10.98 -11.01
CA LYS A 438 -34.70 -12.15 -11.70
C LYS A 438 -33.91 -13.06 -10.75
N HIS A 439 -33.18 -12.45 -9.80
CA HIS A 439 -32.45 -13.14 -8.74
C HIS A 439 -33.34 -13.62 -7.57
N ARG A 440 -34.66 -13.44 -7.64
CA ARG A 440 -35.66 -13.96 -6.68
C ARG A 440 -35.46 -13.51 -5.23
N LEU A 441 -34.93 -12.31 -5.03
CA LEU A 441 -34.78 -11.73 -3.69
C LEU A 441 -36.13 -11.42 -3.05
N SER A 442 -36.18 -11.36 -1.72
CA SER A 442 -37.40 -10.99 -1.00
C SER A 442 -37.79 -9.53 -1.28
N ALA A 443 -39.09 -9.20 -1.19
CA ALA A 443 -39.55 -7.82 -1.40
C ALA A 443 -38.87 -6.81 -0.44
N LYS A 444 -38.51 -7.27 0.77
CA LYS A 444 -37.79 -6.46 1.75
C LYS A 444 -36.36 -6.16 1.29
N ASP A 445 -35.66 -7.17 0.79
CA ASP A 445 -34.28 -7.01 0.32
C ASP A 445 -34.23 -6.17 -0.96
N GLN A 446 -35.18 -6.39 -1.87
CA GLN A 446 -35.33 -5.56 -3.08
C GLN A 446 -35.49 -4.08 -2.72
N ALA A 447 -36.41 -3.75 -1.80
CA ALA A 447 -36.61 -2.37 -1.36
C ALA A 447 -35.35 -1.78 -0.71
N SER A 448 -34.69 -2.55 0.17
CA SER A 448 -33.48 -2.10 0.88
C SER A 448 -32.31 -1.83 -0.08
N ILE A 449 -32.13 -2.66 -1.11
CA ILE A 449 -31.08 -2.51 -2.12
C ILE A 449 -31.37 -1.32 -3.03
N LEU A 450 -32.63 -1.12 -3.44
CA LEU A 450 -33.04 0.04 -4.25
C LEU A 450 -32.82 1.35 -3.48
N ASP A 451 -33.22 1.41 -2.21
CA ASP A 451 -32.98 2.57 -1.34
C ASP A 451 -31.48 2.84 -1.17
N PHE A 452 -30.68 1.78 -0.98
CA PHE A 452 -29.22 1.91 -0.89
C PHE A 452 -28.61 2.45 -2.19
N ALA A 453 -29.01 1.92 -3.34
CA ALA A 453 -28.53 2.36 -4.65
C ALA A 453 -28.89 3.84 -4.91
N GLN A 454 -30.11 4.24 -4.58
CA GLN A 454 -30.55 5.63 -4.72
C GLN A 454 -29.75 6.56 -3.81
N ASN A 455 -29.55 6.20 -2.54
CA ASN A 455 -28.75 6.99 -1.62
C ASN A 455 -27.29 7.14 -2.09
N GLN A 456 -26.70 6.08 -2.65
CA GLN A 456 -25.36 6.16 -3.25
C GLN A 456 -25.36 7.11 -4.44
N ARG A 457 -26.38 7.07 -5.30
CA ARG A 457 -26.50 8.00 -6.42
C ARG A 457 -26.62 9.44 -5.96
N ASP A 458 -27.49 9.74 -4.99
CA ASP A 458 -27.67 11.09 -4.47
C ASP A 458 -26.36 11.67 -3.88
N ILE A 459 -25.60 10.83 -3.18
CA ILE A 459 -24.27 11.18 -2.65
C ILE A 459 -23.29 11.50 -3.78
N THR A 460 -23.22 10.64 -4.80
CA THR A 460 -22.33 10.79 -5.95
C THR A 460 -22.67 12.05 -6.74
N GLU A 461 -23.93 12.26 -7.09
CA GLU A 461 -24.40 13.44 -7.84
C GLU A 461 -24.01 14.74 -7.10
N LYS A 462 -24.24 14.78 -5.79
CA LYS A 462 -23.88 15.94 -4.96
C LYS A 462 -22.37 16.21 -4.93
N ILE A 463 -21.52 15.18 -4.98
CA ILE A 463 -20.07 15.37 -5.08
C ILE A 463 -19.71 15.90 -6.47
N LEU A 464 -20.31 15.35 -7.54
CA LEU A 464 -20.06 15.75 -8.92
C LEU A 464 -20.47 17.20 -9.25
N GLU A 465 -21.32 17.82 -8.43
CA GLU A 465 -21.65 19.25 -8.52
C GLU A 465 -20.42 20.16 -8.30
N HIS A 466 -19.43 19.72 -7.54
CA HIS A 466 -18.29 20.58 -7.14
C HIS A 466 -16.91 19.93 -7.26
N ASP A 467 -16.81 18.60 -7.30
CA ASP A 467 -15.57 17.82 -7.32
C ASP A 467 -15.58 16.74 -8.41
N VAL A 468 -14.43 16.10 -8.61
CA VAL A 468 -14.22 14.99 -9.56
C VAL A 468 -14.25 13.64 -8.85
N ILE A 469 -14.88 12.65 -9.49
CA ILE A 469 -14.84 11.24 -9.10
C ILE A 469 -14.19 10.44 -10.22
N GLU A 470 -13.16 9.67 -9.88
CA GLU A 470 -12.50 8.72 -10.79
C GLU A 470 -12.67 7.29 -10.28
N ASP A 471 -13.36 6.45 -11.04
CA ASP A 471 -13.50 5.03 -10.73
C ASP A 471 -12.67 4.18 -11.70
N GLU A 472 -11.89 3.27 -11.14
CA GLU A 472 -11.16 2.22 -11.85
C GLU A 472 -11.91 0.90 -11.64
N ILE A 473 -12.44 0.32 -12.73
CA ILE A 473 -13.19 -0.94 -12.73
C ILE A 473 -12.43 -2.07 -13.45
N PRO A 474 -12.71 -3.35 -13.14
CA PRO A 474 -12.06 -4.46 -13.81
C PRO A 474 -12.52 -4.61 -15.26
N LEU A 475 -11.56 -4.77 -16.18
CA LEU A 475 -11.79 -5.19 -17.55
C LEU A 475 -11.67 -6.70 -17.66
N LEU A 476 -12.80 -7.40 -17.67
CA LEU A 476 -12.83 -8.87 -17.74
C LEU A 476 -13.17 -9.31 -19.16
N THR A 477 -12.34 -10.18 -19.72
CA THR A 477 -12.76 -10.98 -20.87
C THR A 477 -13.80 -12.00 -20.41
N GLU A 478 -14.56 -12.58 -21.34
CA GLU A 478 -15.50 -13.65 -21.00
C GLU A 478 -14.81 -14.81 -20.26
N LYS A 479 -13.60 -15.19 -20.70
CA LYS A 479 -12.81 -16.23 -20.05
C LYS A 479 -12.45 -15.84 -18.61
N ASP A 480 -11.95 -14.62 -18.41
CA ASP A 480 -11.51 -14.15 -17.10
C ASP A 480 -12.70 -13.94 -16.15
N PHE A 481 -13.87 -13.57 -16.68
CA PHE A 481 -15.10 -13.43 -15.92
C PHE A 481 -15.51 -14.75 -15.25
N TYR A 482 -15.44 -15.87 -15.98
CA TYR A 482 -15.77 -17.18 -15.40
C TYR A 482 -14.73 -17.68 -14.38
N LEU A 483 -13.51 -17.13 -14.41
CA LEU A 483 -12.50 -17.36 -13.37
C LEU A 483 -12.72 -16.44 -12.15
N HIS A 484 -13.33 -15.28 -12.36
CA HIS A 484 -13.50 -14.21 -11.37
C HIS A 484 -14.94 -13.70 -11.36
N ALA A 485 -15.87 -14.52 -10.86
CA ALA A 485 -17.29 -14.19 -10.84
C ALA A 485 -17.54 -12.93 -9.99
N LEU A 486 -18.16 -11.92 -10.61
CA LEU A 486 -18.51 -10.67 -9.94
C LEU A 486 -19.79 -10.82 -9.10
N SER A 487 -19.89 -10.02 -8.05
CA SER A 487 -21.11 -9.84 -7.27
C SER A 487 -21.56 -8.39 -7.30
N LEU A 488 -22.86 -8.17 -7.08
CA LEU A 488 -23.42 -6.83 -6.91
C LEU A 488 -22.78 -6.16 -5.66
N PRO A 489 -22.25 -4.93 -5.75
CA PRO A 489 -21.44 -4.34 -4.67
C PRO A 489 -22.32 -3.79 -3.55
N LEU A 490 -22.76 -4.67 -2.65
CA LEU A 490 -23.63 -4.37 -1.52
C LEU A 490 -22.92 -4.31 -0.16
N SER A 491 -21.59 -4.33 -0.15
CA SER A 491 -20.79 -4.31 1.08
C SER A 491 -21.03 -3.06 1.93
N GLY A 492 -21.34 -1.92 1.30
CA GLY A 492 -21.62 -0.66 1.99
C GLY A 492 -22.91 -0.66 2.82
N MET A 493 -23.87 -1.54 2.51
CA MET A 493 -25.06 -1.78 3.32
C MET A 493 -24.98 -3.05 4.17
N PHE A 494 -23.81 -3.70 4.21
CA PHE A 494 -23.57 -4.95 4.93
C PHE A 494 -24.59 -6.05 4.59
N PHE A 495 -24.94 -6.17 3.31
CA PHE A 495 -25.86 -7.20 2.87
C PHE A 495 -25.29 -8.60 3.21
N PRO A 496 -26.11 -9.52 3.77
CA PRO A 496 -25.60 -10.77 4.37
C PRO A 496 -25.18 -11.83 3.35
N ASP A 497 -25.54 -11.66 2.08
CA ASP A 497 -25.27 -12.60 0.99
C ASP A 497 -24.57 -11.91 -0.18
N ASN A 498 -24.01 -12.70 -1.11
CA ASN A 498 -23.47 -12.17 -2.37
C ASN A 498 -24.44 -12.50 -3.51
N ILE A 499 -24.84 -11.48 -4.28
CA ILE A 499 -25.70 -11.66 -5.45
C ILE A 499 -24.80 -11.75 -6.69
N PRO A 500 -24.65 -12.94 -7.31
CA PRO A 500 -23.76 -13.12 -8.44
C PRO A 500 -24.28 -12.37 -9.66
N VAL A 501 -23.36 -11.85 -10.47
CA VAL A 501 -23.64 -11.18 -11.74
C VAL A 501 -23.36 -12.18 -12.88
N SER A 502 -24.24 -12.27 -13.87
CA SER A 502 -23.95 -13.04 -15.10
C SER A 502 -23.06 -12.24 -16.06
N TYR A 503 -22.42 -12.88 -17.03
CA TYR A 503 -21.57 -12.16 -17.98
C TYR A 503 -22.38 -11.14 -18.81
N GLU A 504 -23.62 -11.47 -19.18
CA GLU A 504 -24.51 -10.53 -19.87
C GLU A 504 -24.91 -9.35 -18.98
N GLU A 505 -25.15 -9.61 -17.69
CA GLU A 505 -25.44 -8.57 -16.71
C GLU A 505 -24.24 -7.64 -16.51
N TYR A 506 -23.01 -8.20 -16.44
CA TYR A 506 -21.77 -7.42 -16.39
C TYR A 506 -21.63 -6.49 -17.60
N LEU A 507 -21.85 -6.99 -18.82
CA LEU A 507 -21.76 -6.19 -20.03
C LEU A 507 -22.77 -5.03 -20.04
N GLU A 508 -24.00 -5.28 -19.59
CA GLU A 508 -25.02 -4.24 -19.52
C GLU A 508 -24.72 -3.21 -18.41
N GLN A 509 -24.30 -3.65 -17.23
CA GLN A 509 -23.86 -2.76 -16.15
C GLN A 509 -22.67 -1.90 -16.62
N LYS A 510 -21.72 -2.47 -17.37
CA LYS A 510 -20.55 -1.74 -17.91
C LYS A 510 -20.99 -0.63 -18.85
N LYS A 511 -21.91 -0.94 -19.76
CA LYS A 511 -22.49 0.03 -20.68
C LYS A 511 -23.23 1.16 -19.94
N GLN A 512 -23.93 0.85 -18.85
CA GLN A 512 -24.58 1.86 -18.02
C GLN A 512 -23.57 2.76 -17.30
N ALA A 513 -22.48 2.19 -16.76
CA ALA A 513 -21.39 2.97 -16.16
C ALA A 513 -20.69 3.89 -17.19
N GLU A 514 -20.45 3.41 -18.41
CA GLU A 514 -19.93 4.22 -19.53
C GLU A 514 -20.90 5.33 -19.93
N THR A 515 -22.20 5.03 -19.97
CA THR A 515 -23.24 6.02 -20.25
C THR A 515 -23.28 7.09 -19.17
N PHE A 516 -23.19 6.69 -17.90
CA PHE A 516 -23.11 7.61 -16.77
C PHE A 516 -21.91 8.55 -16.90
N ALA A 517 -20.74 8.04 -17.31
CA ALA A 517 -19.56 8.86 -17.55
C ALA A 517 -19.71 9.85 -18.71
N CYS A 518 -20.42 9.48 -19.77
CA CYS A 518 -20.74 10.40 -20.86
C CYS A 518 -21.69 11.53 -20.41
N LEU A 519 -22.58 11.26 -19.46
CA LEU A 519 -23.57 12.23 -18.97
C LEU A 519 -22.99 13.19 -17.91
N HIS A 520 -21.93 12.79 -17.19
CA HIS A 520 -21.37 13.55 -16.08
C HIS A 520 -19.91 13.95 -16.37
N PRO A 521 -19.65 15.22 -16.75
CA PRO A 521 -18.30 15.66 -17.12
C PRO A 521 -17.24 15.50 -16.02
N ASN A 522 -17.64 15.57 -14.75
CA ASN A 522 -16.77 15.42 -13.58
C ASN A 522 -16.61 13.97 -13.12
N TYR A 523 -17.23 13.01 -13.81
CA TYR A 523 -17.07 11.59 -13.54
C TYR A 523 -16.17 10.96 -14.60
N HIS A 524 -15.16 10.22 -14.17
CA HIS A 524 -14.25 9.53 -15.06
C HIS A 524 -14.23 8.04 -14.73
N LEU A 525 -14.62 7.23 -15.71
CA LEU A 525 -14.53 5.78 -15.63
C LEU A 525 -13.29 5.31 -16.38
N THR A 526 -12.47 4.53 -15.70
CA THR A 526 -11.29 3.88 -16.27
C THR A 526 -11.37 2.38 -16.06
N THR A 527 -10.70 1.63 -16.93
CA THR A 527 -10.71 0.17 -16.87
C THR A 527 -9.31 -0.35 -16.69
N SER A 528 -9.15 -1.37 -15.86
CA SER A 528 -7.86 -2.00 -15.56
C SER A 528 -7.89 -3.48 -15.95
N SER A 529 -6.93 -3.92 -16.77
CA SER A 529 -6.74 -5.35 -17.08
C SER A 529 -6.03 -6.10 -15.95
N SER A 530 -5.36 -5.36 -15.07
CA SER A 530 -4.76 -5.85 -13.84
C SER A 530 -5.71 -5.56 -12.70
N ASN A 531 -6.77 -6.37 -12.53
CA ASN A 531 -7.56 -6.31 -11.31
C ASN A 531 -6.86 -7.20 -10.25
N PRO A 532 -6.21 -6.63 -9.23
CA PRO A 532 -5.48 -7.42 -8.25
C PRO A 532 -6.41 -7.98 -7.17
N PHE A 533 -7.66 -7.51 -7.08
CA PHE A 533 -8.56 -7.79 -5.95
C PHE A 533 -9.91 -8.31 -6.42
N GLN A 534 -10.31 -9.47 -5.93
CA GLN A 534 -11.61 -10.08 -6.26
C GLN A 534 -12.69 -9.67 -5.25
N ASN A 535 -12.28 -9.39 -4.02
CA ASN A 535 -13.12 -9.24 -2.85
C ASN A 535 -12.77 -7.96 -2.04
N LEU A 536 -11.97 -7.07 -2.61
CA LEU A 536 -11.49 -5.87 -1.95
C LEU A 536 -11.60 -4.70 -2.92
N GLN A 537 -12.18 -3.61 -2.42
CA GLN A 537 -12.21 -2.33 -3.12
C GLN A 537 -11.57 -1.26 -2.24
N ILE A 538 -10.97 -0.28 -2.90
CA ILE A 538 -10.31 0.85 -2.27
C ILE A 538 -11.05 2.10 -2.71
N ILE A 539 -11.52 2.90 -1.75
CA ILE A 539 -12.22 4.17 -2.01
C ILE A 539 -11.41 5.27 -1.32
N LEU A 540 -11.05 6.31 -2.06
CA LEU A 540 -10.15 7.36 -1.63
C LEU A 540 -10.85 8.71 -1.70
N HIS A 541 -10.68 9.50 -0.65
CA HIS A 541 -10.76 10.95 -0.74
C HIS A 541 -9.33 11.47 -0.62
N GLU A 542 -8.74 11.86 -1.76
CA GLU A 542 -7.31 12.19 -1.86
C GLU A 542 -6.90 13.25 -0.83
N GLY A 543 -5.86 12.94 -0.04
CA GLY A 543 -5.36 13.83 0.99
C GLY A 543 -6.22 13.89 2.25
N LYS A 544 -7.29 13.09 2.37
CA LYS A 544 -8.17 13.02 3.54
C LYS A 544 -8.12 11.63 4.19
N TRP A 545 -8.67 10.62 3.52
CA TRP A 545 -8.80 9.26 4.05
C TRP A 545 -8.78 8.22 2.93
N ALA A 546 -8.40 6.99 3.29
CA ALA A 546 -8.43 5.84 2.40
C ALA A 546 -9.27 4.74 3.04
N MET A 547 -10.33 4.29 2.37
CA MET A 547 -11.18 3.22 2.84
C MET A 547 -10.88 1.93 2.08
N ILE A 548 -10.53 0.88 2.82
CA ILE A 548 -10.42 -0.48 2.30
C ILE A 548 -11.69 -1.24 2.70
N SER A 549 -12.44 -1.70 1.71
CA SER A 549 -13.74 -2.36 1.89
C SER A 549 -13.67 -3.79 1.38
N LYS A 550 -14.03 -4.76 2.22
CA LYS A 550 -14.21 -6.15 1.80
C LYS A 550 -15.61 -6.36 1.21
N GLY A 551 -15.69 -6.83 -0.02
CA GLY A 551 -16.91 -6.90 -0.84
C GLY A 551 -17.88 -8.02 -0.43
N ASN A 552 -17.34 -9.19 -0.10
CA ASN A 552 -18.11 -10.39 0.22
C ASN A 552 -18.54 -10.39 1.69
N ALA A 553 -19.71 -10.94 1.95
CA ALA A 553 -20.20 -11.14 3.30
C ALA A 553 -19.29 -12.10 4.13
N PRO A 554 -18.97 -11.77 5.40
CA PRO A 554 -19.34 -10.55 6.11
C PRO A 554 -18.48 -9.35 5.69
N ALA A 555 -19.14 -8.25 5.31
CA ALA A 555 -18.47 -7.01 4.92
C ALA A 555 -17.83 -6.32 6.14
N ILE A 556 -16.70 -5.67 5.88
CA ILE A 556 -15.98 -4.83 6.84
C ILE A 556 -15.28 -3.71 6.09
N HIS A 557 -15.18 -2.55 6.73
CA HIS A 557 -14.57 -1.36 6.15
C HIS A 557 -13.53 -0.77 7.09
N PHE A 558 -12.34 -0.53 6.58
CA PHE A 558 -11.23 0.10 7.28
C PHE A 558 -11.01 1.51 6.71
N VAL A 559 -11.36 2.55 7.46
CA VAL A 559 -11.13 3.95 7.06
C VAL A 559 -9.84 4.43 7.71
N ILE A 560 -8.79 4.56 6.90
CA ILE A 560 -7.43 4.88 7.33
C ILE A 560 -7.18 6.37 7.23
N HIS A 561 -6.75 6.96 8.35
CA HIS A 561 -6.44 8.41 8.46
C HIS A 561 -4.95 8.69 8.57
N HIS A 562 -4.14 7.71 8.98
CA HIS A 562 -2.72 7.92 9.21
C HIS A 562 -1.99 8.32 7.91
N PRO A 563 -1.32 9.49 7.85
CA PRO A 563 -0.79 10.03 6.59
C PRO A 563 0.16 9.09 5.83
N LYS A 564 1.07 8.37 6.52
CA LYS A 564 1.98 7.43 5.84
C LYS A 564 1.22 6.27 5.18
N LEU A 565 0.19 5.75 5.84
CA LEU A 565 -0.60 4.61 5.34
C LEU A 565 -1.51 5.06 4.20
N ARG A 566 -2.24 6.16 4.44
CA ARG A 566 -3.13 6.77 3.46
C ARG A 566 -2.37 7.12 2.18
N ASN A 567 -1.23 7.81 2.28
CA ASN A 567 -0.42 8.17 1.12
C ASN A 567 0.05 6.92 0.36
N ALA A 568 0.45 5.85 1.06
CA ALA A 568 0.87 4.60 0.40
C ALA A 568 -0.28 3.97 -0.40
N ILE A 569 -1.51 4.00 0.13
CA ILE A 569 -2.71 3.49 -0.56
C ILE A 569 -3.11 4.41 -1.72
N GLU A 570 -3.06 5.74 -1.53
CA GLU A 570 -3.38 6.71 -2.59
C GLU A 570 -2.47 6.55 -3.83
N TYR A 571 -1.19 6.25 -3.61
CA TYR A 571 -0.21 6.00 -4.68
C TYR A 571 -0.11 4.53 -5.09
N PHE A 572 -0.97 3.65 -4.56
CA PHE A 572 -0.99 2.26 -4.97
C PHE A 572 -1.41 2.15 -6.44
N ILE A 573 -0.62 1.39 -7.19
CA ILE A 573 -0.90 0.99 -8.56
C ILE A 573 -0.91 -0.54 -8.54
N PRO A 574 -2.03 -1.19 -8.94
CA PRO A 574 -2.07 -2.62 -9.10
C PRO A 574 -0.89 -3.18 -9.90
N PRO A 575 -0.22 -4.25 -9.43
CA PRO A 575 0.80 -4.89 -10.24
C PRO A 575 0.17 -5.47 -11.52
N VAL A 576 0.83 -5.25 -12.67
CA VAL A 576 0.39 -5.84 -13.94
C VAL A 576 0.62 -7.34 -13.88
N VAL A 577 -0.46 -8.12 -13.85
CA VAL A 577 -0.37 -9.59 -13.96
C VAL A 577 -0.10 -9.91 -15.43
N GLU A 578 1.12 -10.32 -15.77
CA GLU A 578 1.38 -10.93 -17.08
C GLU A 578 0.55 -12.21 -17.16
N ALA A 579 -0.35 -12.29 -18.14
CA ALA A 579 -1.04 -13.53 -18.44
C ALA A 579 0.01 -14.59 -18.80
N GLU A 580 0.10 -15.65 -17.99
CA GLU A 580 0.87 -16.84 -18.35
C GLU A 580 0.41 -17.31 -19.74
N LYS A 581 1.35 -17.34 -20.69
CA LYS A 581 1.12 -17.72 -22.08
C LYS A 581 0.84 -19.21 -22.26
#